data_AF-A0A9D1B2Y2-F1
#
_entry.id   AF-A0A9D1B2Y2-F1
#
_cell.length_a   1.000
_cell.length_b   1.000
_cell.length_c   1.000
_cell.angle_alpha   90.00
_cell.angle_beta   90.00
_cell.angle_gamma   90.00
#
_symmetry.space_group_name_H-M   'P 1'
#
loop_
_entity.id
_entity.type
_entity.pdbx_description
1 polymer ?
#
loop_
_entity_poly.entity_id
_entity_poly.type
_entity_poly.pdbx_seq_one_letter_code
_entity_poly.pdbx_strand_id
1 'polypeptide(L)'
;MPPPVLTVYTRLYCHLCEAMLGSLRALQPELGFGLEVVDIDADAALVARYNEAVPVLCLGEREICRHFLDEAALRACLGGP
;
A
#
# COMPACT_ATOMS: atom_id res chain seq x y z
N MET A 1 -17.06 -5.12 12.29
CA MET A 1 -16.61 -4.79 10.92
C MET A 1 -15.13 -5.13 10.88
N PRO A 2 -14.66 -5.94 9.93
CA PRO A 2 -13.23 -6.25 9.85
C PRO A 2 -12.44 -4.94 9.65
N PRO A 3 -11.26 -4.80 10.28
CA PRO A 3 -10.42 -3.65 10.05
C PRO A 3 -10.03 -3.58 8.56
N PRO A 4 -9.94 -2.39 7.98
CA PRO A 4 -9.42 -2.22 6.64
C PRO A 4 -8.03 -2.85 6.52
N VAL A 5 -7.73 -3.56 5.42
CA VAL A 5 -6.40 -4.13 5.16
C VAL A 5 -5.80 -3.44 3.95
N LEU A 6 -4.63 -2.85 4.13
CA LEU A 6 -3.83 -2.24 3.09
C LEU A 6 -2.82 -3.25 2.57
N THR A 7 -2.84 -3.49 1.27
CA THR A 7 -1.87 -4.31 0.56
C THR A 7 -0.94 -3.40 -0.23
N VAL A 8 0.35 -3.45 0.08
CA VAL A 8 1.39 -2.73 -0.64
C VAL A 8 2.08 -3.70 -1.58
N TYR A 9 1.89 -3.47 -2.87
CA TYR A 9 2.65 -4.14 -3.90
C TYR A 9 3.99 -3.44 -4.06
N THR A 10 5.07 -4.16 -3.76
CA THR A 10 6.45 -3.69 -3.83
C THR A 10 7.25 -4.64 -4.72
N ARG A 11 8.48 -4.23 -5.06
CA ARG A 11 9.51 -5.14 -5.57
C ARG A 11 10.78 -5.01 -4.75
N LEU A 12 11.67 -5.98 -4.88
CA LEU A 12 12.99 -5.98 -4.25
C LEU A 12 13.78 -4.68 -4.49
N TYR A 13 14.49 -4.21 -3.46
CA TYR A 13 15.40 -3.05 -3.47
C TYR A 13 14.79 -1.67 -3.79
N CYS A 14 13.56 -1.41 -3.33
CA CYS A 14 12.94 -0.09 -3.51
C CYS A 14 12.96 0.75 -2.21
N HIS A 15 13.88 1.70 -2.12
CA HIS A 15 13.94 2.65 -0.99
C HIS A 15 12.66 3.48 -0.84
N LEU A 16 11.95 3.74 -1.94
CA LEU A 16 10.65 4.43 -1.93
C LEU A 16 9.58 3.61 -1.18
N CYS A 17 9.63 2.28 -1.30
CA CYS A 17 8.70 1.40 -0.60
C CYS A 17 8.94 1.43 0.91
N GLU A 18 10.20 1.49 1.36
CA GLU A 18 10.51 1.62 2.79
C GLU A 18 9.99 2.94 3.38
N ALA A 19 10.12 4.05 2.65
CA ALA A 19 9.57 5.33 3.08
C ALA A 19 8.04 5.27 3.24
N MET A 20 7.35 4.71 2.25
CA MET A 20 5.90 4.53 2.28
C MET A 20 5.45 3.58 3.40
N LEU A 21 6.12 2.45 3.59
CA LEU A 21 5.86 1.53 4.69
C LEU A 21 6.12 2.16 6.05
N GLY A 22 7.13 3.02 6.17
CA GLY A 22 7.43 3.77 7.39
C GLY A 22 6.26 4.67 7.78
N SER A 23 5.76 5.49 6.85
CA SER A 23 4.59 6.34 7.07
C SER A 23 3.33 5.52 7.38
N LEU A 24 3.09 4.41 6.66
CA LEU A 24 1.97 3.53 6.94
C LEU A 24 2.05 2.90 8.34
N ARG A 25 3.22 2.42 8.77
CA ARG A 25 3.42 1.90 10.13
C ARG A 25 3.18 2.94 11.20
N ALA A 26 3.50 4.21 10.94
CA ALA A 26 3.21 5.30 11.87
C ALA A 26 1.70 5.56 12.01
N LEU A 27 0.95 5.44 10.91
CA LEU A 27 -0.51 5.63 10.86
C LEU A 27 -1.29 4.38 11.31
N GLN A 28 -0.68 3.20 11.27
CA GLN A 28 -1.28 1.93 11.66
C GLN A 28 -1.90 1.93 13.07
N PRO A 29 -1.24 2.45 14.13
CA PRO A 29 -1.85 2.56 15.45
C PRO A 29 -2.95 3.63 15.55
N GLU A 30 -2.91 4.68 14.72
CA GLU A 30 -3.94 5.73 14.71
C GLU A 30 -5.22 5.27 14.01
N LEU A 31 -5.08 4.59 12.86
CA LEU A 31 -6.20 4.24 11.97
C LEU A 31 -6.66 2.78 12.13
N GLY A 32 -5.85 1.91 12.76
CA GLY A 32 -6.24 0.54 13.08
C GLY A 32 -6.43 -0.38 11.87
N PHE A 33 -5.61 -0.22 10.82
CA PHE A 33 -5.66 -1.06 9.61
C PHE A 33 -4.60 -2.18 9.61
N GLY A 34 -4.86 -3.27 8.90
CA GLY A 34 -3.86 -4.30 8.59
C GLY A 34 -2.93 -3.81 7.47
N LEU A 35 -1.63 -4.12 7.53
CA LEU A 35 -0.67 -3.81 6.46
C LEU A 35 -0.05 -5.11 5.95
N GLU A 36 -0.28 -5.43 4.68
CA GLU A 36 0.30 -6.56 3.97
C GLU A 36 1.26 -6.06 2.90
N VAL A 37 2.39 -6.73 2.76
CA VAL A 37 3.40 -6.40 1.75
C VAL A 37 3.51 -7.58 0.80
N VAL A 38 3.21 -7.34 -0.47
CA VAL A 38 3.21 -8.36 -1.52
C VAL A 38 4.29 -8.00 -2.51
N ASP A 39 5.22 -8.94 -2.72
CA ASP A 39 6.24 -8.79 -3.75
C ASP A 39 5.64 -9.15 -5.12
N ILE A 40 5.64 -8.20 -6.06
CA ILE A 40 5.08 -8.45 -7.39
C ILE A 40 5.99 -9.37 -8.21
N ASP A 41 7.30 -9.39 -7.94
CA ASP A 41 8.28 -10.24 -8.65
C ASP A 41 7.99 -11.73 -8.39
N ALA A 42 7.30 -12.07 -7.30
CA ALA A 42 6.80 -13.41 -7.00
C ALA A 42 5.64 -13.87 -7.90
N ASP A 43 4.93 -12.97 -8.60
CA ASP A 43 3.75 -13.30 -9.39
C ASP A 43 3.75 -12.58 -10.75
N ALA A 44 3.95 -13.34 -11.83
CA ALA A 44 4.05 -12.79 -13.18
C ALA A 44 2.80 -12.00 -13.62
N ALA A 45 1.61 -12.32 -13.07
CA ALA A 45 0.39 -11.56 -13.36
C ALA A 45 0.43 -10.17 -12.70
N LEU A 46 0.96 -10.07 -11.48
CA LEU A 46 1.16 -8.80 -10.80
C LEU A 46 2.29 -8.00 -11.46
N VAL A 47 3.38 -8.63 -11.89
CA VAL A 47 4.41 -7.97 -12.70
C VAL A 47 3.78 -7.38 -13.95
N ALA A 48 3.02 -8.15 -14.74
CA ALA A 48 2.41 -7.63 -15.96
C ALA A 48 1.44 -6.46 -15.71
N ARG A 49 0.79 -6.42 -14.54
CA ARG A 49 -0.18 -5.38 -14.16
C ARG A 49 0.46 -4.14 -13.54
N TYR A 50 1.51 -4.32 -12.74
CA TYR A 50 2.11 -3.29 -11.89
C TYR A 50 3.60 -3.03 -12.15
N ASN A 51 4.16 -3.58 -13.25
CA ASN A 51 5.58 -3.57 -13.61
C ASN A 51 6.31 -2.26 -13.28
N GLU A 52 5.78 -1.16 -13.80
CA GLU A 52 6.30 0.21 -13.62
C GLU A 52 5.49 1.03 -12.62
N ALA A 53 4.40 0.47 -12.10
CA ALA A 53 3.48 1.13 -11.17
C ALA A 53 3.90 0.99 -9.70
N VAL A 54 4.88 0.14 -9.39
CA VAL A 54 5.32 -0.08 -8.01
C VAL A 54 6.12 1.10 -7.43
N PRO A 55 5.93 1.47 -6.15
CA PRO A 55 4.99 0.89 -5.18
C PRO A 55 3.51 1.18 -5.49
N VAL A 56 2.63 0.19 -5.32
CA VAL A 56 1.17 0.37 -5.40
C VAL A 56 0.54 0.09 -4.05
N LEU A 57 -0.26 1.03 -3.56
CA LEU A 57 -1.07 0.89 -2.35
C LEU A 57 -2.50 0.54 -2.71
N CYS A 58 -2.95 -0.63 -2.28
CA CYS A 58 -4.34 -1.06 -2.36
C CYS A 58 -4.93 -1.16 -0.95
N LEU A 59 -6.22 -0.86 -0.83
CA LEU A 59 -7.04 -1.09 0.35
C LEU A 59 -8.06 -2.17 0.00
N GLY A 60 -7.79 -3.41 0.42
CA GLY A 60 -8.52 -4.58 -0.02
C GLY A 60 -8.52 -4.69 -1.54
N GLU A 61 -9.67 -4.45 -2.16
CA GLU A 61 -9.87 -4.53 -3.62
C GLU A 61 -9.68 -3.19 -4.35
N ARG A 62 -9.49 -2.09 -3.62
CA ARG A 62 -9.41 -0.73 -4.18
C ARG A 62 -7.98 -0.22 -4.23
N GLU A 63 -7.50 0.16 -5.41
CA GLU A 63 -6.24 0.90 -5.53
C GLU A 63 -6.42 2.34 -5.02
N ILE A 64 -5.57 2.75 -4.07
CA ILE A 64 -5.58 4.10 -3.49
C ILE A 64 -4.64 4.99 -4.29
N CYS A 65 -3.38 4.58 -4.43
CA CYS A 65 -2.34 5.34 -5.11
C CYS A 65 -1.16 4.44 -5.51
N ARG A 66 -0.36 4.93 -6.45
CA ARG A 66 0.81 4.27 -7.02
C ARG A 66 1.98 5.26 -7.11
N HIS A 67 3.21 4.76 -7.15
CA HIS A 67 4.49 5.51 -7.16
C HIS A 67 4.81 6.29 -5.87
N PHE A 68 3.83 6.97 -5.28
CA PHE A 68 3.98 7.76 -4.05
C PHE A 68 2.84 7.48 -3.08
N LEU A 69 3.17 7.50 -1.78
CA LEU A 69 2.17 7.46 -0.73
C LEU A 69 1.40 8.77 -0.71
N ASP A 70 0.10 8.68 -0.95
CA ASP A 70 -0.81 9.81 -0.77
C ASP A 70 -1.56 9.66 0.56
N GLU A 71 -1.00 10.26 1.61
CA GLU A 71 -1.55 10.19 2.96
C GLU A 71 -2.96 10.79 3.04
N ALA A 72 -3.27 11.79 2.22
CA ALA A 72 -4.58 12.42 2.19
C ALA A 72 -5.62 11.47 1.59
N ALA A 73 -5.30 10.84 0.45
CA ALA A 73 -6.18 9.84 -0.17
C ALA A 73 -6.37 8.61 0.74
N LEU A 74 -5.30 8.18 1.41
CA LEU A 74 -5.34 7.10 2.39
C LEU A 74 -6.30 7.41 3.54
N ARG A 75 -6.13 8.58 4.19
CA ARG A 75 -7.01 9.03 5.27
C ARG A 75 -8.46 9.13 4.83
N ALA A 76 -8.70 9.67 3.63
CA ALA A 76 -10.04 9.78 3.05
C ALA A 76 -10.70 8.41 2.82
N CYS A 77 -9.95 7.41 2.36
CA CYS A 77 -10.48 6.05 2.16
C CYS A 77 -10.69 5.26 3.46
N LEU A 78 -9.84 5.49 4.47
CA LEU A 78 -9.97 4.86 5.78
C LEU A 78 -11.02 5.55 6.67
N GLY A 79 -11.49 6.74 6.30
CA GLY A 79 -12.50 7.47 7.07
C GLY A 79 -11.94 8.13 8.33
N GLY A 80 -10.65 8.50 8.32
CA GLY A 80 -10.08 9.32 9.39
C GLY A 80 -10.75 10.70 9.41
N PRO A 81 -11.20 11.20 10.58
CA PRO A 81 -11.87 12.49 10.73
C PRO A 81 -10.95 13.69 10.43
#